data_AF-A0A7J9NWR8-F1
#
_entry.id   AF-A0A7J9NWR8-F1
#
_cell.length_a   1.000
_cell.length_b   1.000
_cell.length_c   1.000
_cell.angle_alpha   90.00
_cell.angle_beta   90.00
_cell.angle_gamma   90.00
#
_symmetry.space_group_name_H-M   'P 1'
#
loop_
_entity.id
_entity.type
_entity.pdbx_description
1 polymer ?
#
loop_
_entity_poly.entity_id
_entity_poly.type
_entity_poly.pdbx_seq_one_letter_code
_entity_poly.pdbx_strand_id
1 'polypeptide(L)'
;MAVIKNNKRRGAAYESKTKTLLEKQGYYVFKTAVSDTNPDIIAFKDGIMYLIEVKSIADITKPTKALYNHLIEQIAKYRNISESIFEKSNIVCKVGLITWCVVNRKTLTVLEITDAETADNAWINSVLTKTQTQATEVMKLSSHKR
;
A
#
# COMPACT_ATOMS: atom_id res chain seq x y z
N MET A 1 16.36 -6.86 -20.00
CA MET A 1 15.93 -5.45 -19.83
C MET A 1 14.41 -5.19 -19.92
N ALA A 2 13.62 -5.96 -20.70
CA ALA A 2 12.17 -5.71 -20.85
C ALA A 2 11.33 -5.98 -19.59
N VAL A 3 11.67 -7.02 -18.80
CA VAL A 3 10.94 -7.40 -17.57
C VAL A 3 10.97 -6.30 -16.51
N ILE A 4 12.11 -5.62 -16.34
CA ILE A 4 12.28 -4.51 -15.39
C ILE A 4 11.43 -3.30 -15.81
N LYS A 5 11.40 -2.97 -17.12
CA LYS A 5 10.57 -1.87 -17.65
C LYS A 5 9.08 -2.11 -17.45
N ASN A 6 8.61 -3.35 -17.60
CA ASN A 6 7.20 -3.70 -17.43
C ASN A 6 6.74 -3.63 -15.96
N ASN A 7 7.59 -4.05 -15.01
CA ASN A 7 7.27 -3.96 -13.58
C ASN A 7 7.15 -2.51 -13.10
N LYS A 8 8.04 -1.61 -13.56
CA LYS A 8 7.97 -0.18 -13.24
C LYS A 8 6.68 0.47 -13.75
N ARG A 9 6.24 0.13 -14.98
CA ARG A 9 4.96 0.63 -15.54
C ARG A 9 3.75 0.15 -14.75
N ARG A 10 3.77 -1.09 -14.26
CA ARG A 10 2.69 -1.67 -13.46
C ARG A 10 2.60 -0.99 -12.08
N GLY A 11 3.71 -0.75 -11.40
CA GLY A 11 3.75 0.00 -10.14
C GLY A 11 3.14 1.39 -10.28
N ALA A 12 3.62 2.16 -11.26
CA ALA A 12 3.12 3.51 -11.55
C ALA A 12 1.62 3.55 -11.86
N ALA A 13 1.08 2.51 -12.51
CA ALA A 13 -0.35 2.40 -12.77
C ALA A 13 -1.17 2.20 -11.49
N TYR A 14 -0.70 1.38 -10.54
CA TYR A 14 -1.39 1.19 -9.27
C TYR A 14 -1.28 2.39 -8.35
N GLU A 15 -0.14 3.08 -8.32
CA GLU A 15 -0.04 4.38 -7.63
C GLU A 15 -1.04 5.39 -8.19
N SER A 16 -1.20 5.44 -9.52
CA SER A 16 -2.16 6.35 -10.16
C SER A 16 -3.60 5.97 -9.80
N LYS A 17 -3.92 4.66 -9.74
CA LYS A 17 -5.23 4.18 -9.26
C LYS A 17 -5.46 4.52 -7.79
N THR A 18 -4.46 4.36 -6.93
CA THR A 18 -4.53 4.75 -5.51
C THR A 18 -4.79 6.24 -5.39
N LYS A 19 -4.08 7.08 -6.15
CA LYS A 19 -4.31 8.52 -6.18
C LYS A 19 -5.77 8.85 -6.49
N THR A 20 -6.29 8.33 -7.60
CA THR A 20 -7.69 8.55 -7.99
C THR A 20 -8.69 8.03 -6.94
N LEU A 21 -8.40 6.89 -6.29
CA LEU A 21 -9.24 6.34 -5.23
C LEU A 21 -9.32 7.28 -4.02
N LEU A 22 -8.18 7.78 -3.56
CA LEU A 22 -8.09 8.68 -2.42
C LEU A 22 -8.68 10.06 -2.73
N GLU A 23 -8.42 10.63 -3.91
CA GLU A 23 -9.02 11.91 -4.34
C GLU A 23 -10.55 11.83 -4.36
N LYS A 24 -11.13 10.72 -4.85
CA LYS A 24 -12.58 10.48 -4.81
C LYS A 24 -13.16 10.42 -3.40
N GLN A 25 -12.33 10.16 -2.39
CA GLN A 25 -12.71 10.13 -0.98
C GLN A 25 -12.42 11.47 -0.26
N GLY A 26 -12.04 12.51 -1.01
CA GLY A 26 -11.82 13.86 -0.51
C GLY A 26 -10.42 14.11 0.05
N TYR A 27 -9.44 13.26 -0.26
CA TYR A 27 -8.05 13.49 0.12
C TYR A 27 -7.36 14.43 -0.88
N TYR A 28 -6.45 15.27 -0.40
CA TYR A 28 -5.44 15.93 -1.24
C TYR A 28 -4.25 14.97 -1.40
N VAL A 29 -3.90 14.62 -2.64
CA VAL A 29 -2.98 13.49 -2.89
C VAL A 29 -1.79 13.88 -3.76
N PHE A 30 -0.60 13.59 -3.26
CA PHE A 30 0.68 13.80 -3.93
C PHE A 30 1.34 12.45 -4.19
N LYS A 31 1.72 12.20 -5.45
CA LYS A 31 2.65 11.13 -5.77
C LYS A 31 4.06 11.63 -5.53
N THR A 32 4.90 10.84 -4.90
CA THR A 32 6.31 11.21 -4.76
C THR A 32 7.12 10.71 -5.95
N ALA A 33 8.36 11.20 -6.06
CA ALA A 33 9.31 10.65 -7.01
C ALA A 33 9.71 9.23 -6.58
N VAL A 34 9.82 8.33 -7.55
CA VAL A 34 10.26 6.95 -7.34
C VAL A 34 11.63 6.96 -6.65
N SER A 35 11.65 6.63 -5.36
CA SER A 35 12.86 6.52 -4.55
C SER A 35 12.64 5.46 -3.47
N ASP A 36 13.72 4.84 -3.00
CA ASP A 36 13.65 3.84 -1.94
C ASP A 36 13.42 4.46 -0.55
N THR A 37 13.31 5.79 -0.47
CA THR A 37 13.27 6.55 0.78
C THR A 37 11.92 7.24 1.01
N ASN A 38 11.18 7.55 -0.05
CA ASN A 38 9.96 8.33 0.05
C ASN A 38 8.71 7.43 0.11
N PRO A 39 7.64 7.87 0.79
CA PRO A 39 6.29 7.33 0.61
C PRO A 39 5.91 7.30 -0.85
N ASP A 40 5.39 6.20 -1.39
CA ASP A 40 4.86 6.20 -2.77
C ASP A 40 3.81 7.31 -2.96
N ILE A 41 2.95 7.48 -1.95
CA ILE A 41 1.91 8.49 -1.89
C ILE A 41 1.95 9.21 -0.54
N ILE A 42 1.82 10.54 -0.61
CA ILE A 42 1.48 11.38 0.53
C ILE A 42 0.06 11.89 0.31
N ALA A 43 -0.83 11.68 1.28
CA ALA A 43 -2.19 12.21 1.25
C ALA A 43 -2.48 13.07 2.47
N PHE A 44 -3.40 14.01 2.35
CA PHE A 44 -3.86 14.85 3.45
C PHE A 44 -5.38 14.88 3.51
N LYS A 45 -5.90 14.77 4.72
CA LYS A 45 -7.33 14.91 5.00
C LYS A 45 -7.53 15.24 6.46
N ASP A 46 -8.43 16.18 6.75
CA ASP A 46 -8.85 16.53 8.11
C ASP A 46 -7.66 16.86 9.06
N GLY A 47 -6.65 17.55 8.53
CA GLY A 47 -5.44 17.94 9.29
C GLY A 47 -4.43 16.80 9.54
N ILE A 48 -4.69 15.60 9.02
CA ILE A 48 -3.83 14.42 9.15
C ILE A 48 -3.08 14.20 7.83
N MET A 49 -1.77 13.94 7.94
CA MET A 49 -0.93 13.49 6.84
C MET A 49 -0.87 11.96 6.81
N TYR A 50 -0.93 11.36 5.63
CA TYR A 50 -0.88 9.91 5.44
C TYR A 50 0.30 9.56 4.54
N LEU A 51 1.22 8.75 5.06
CA LEU A 51 2.37 8.22 4.33
C LEU A 51 2.05 6.80 3.87
N ILE A 52 1.85 6.60 2.56
CA ILE A 52 1.24 5.39 2.02
C ILE A 52 2.21 4.65 1.10
N GLU A 53 2.48 3.38 1.40
CA GLU A 53 3.17 2.42 0.53
C GLU A 53 2.14 1.74 -0.40
N VAL A 54 2.44 1.65 -1.70
CA VAL A 54 1.57 1.03 -2.71
C VAL A 54 2.20 -0.25 -3.25
N LYS A 55 1.61 -1.39 -2.91
CA LYS A 55 2.07 -2.69 -3.42
C LYS A 55 1.12 -3.34 -4.39
N SER A 56 1.64 -3.73 -5.55
CA SER A 56 0.96 -4.71 -6.40
C SER A 56 1.45 -6.12 -6.12
N ILE A 57 0.55 -7.01 -5.71
CA ILE A 57 0.85 -8.41 -5.43
C ILE A 57 0.34 -9.25 -6.60
N ALA A 58 1.28 -9.88 -7.32
CA ALA A 58 0.97 -10.72 -8.47
C ALA A 58 0.48 -12.12 -8.06
N ASP A 59 1.12 -12.72 -7.05
CA ASP A 59 0.70 -13.97 -6.45
C ASP A 59 0.41 -13.73 -4.96
N ILE A 60 -0.88 -13.71 -4.64
CA ILE A 60 -1.38 -13.43 -3.30
C ILE A 60 -1.41 -14.68 -2.43
N THR A 61 -1.24 -15.86 -3.02
CA THR A 61 -1.35 -17.14 -2.30
C THR A 61 -0.12 -17.42 -1.44
N LYS A 62 1.03 -16.81 -1.79
CA LYS A 62 2.30 -16.93 -1.06
C LYS A 62 3.09 -15.61 -1.16
N PRO A 63 2.84 -14.62 -0.29
CA PRO A 63 3.70 -13.46 -0.21
C PRO A 63 5.14 -13.91 0.06
N THR A 64 6.09 -13.43 -0.75
CA THR A 64 7.49 -13.84 -0.64
C THR A 64 8.13 -13.21 0.61
N LYS A 65 9.10 -13.90 1.19
CA LYS A 65 9.93 -13.33 2.28
C LYS A 65 10.57 -11.99 1.87
N ALA A 66 10.95 -11.85 0.60
CA ALA A 66 11.50 -10.62 0.06
C ALA A 66 10.49 -9.46 0.06
N LEU A 67 9.23 -9.73 -0.33
CA LEU A 67 8.15 -8.74 -0.23
C LEU A 67 7.94 -8.31 1.23
N TYR A 68 7.91 -9.28 2.13
CA TYR A 68 7.68 -9.02 3.55
C TYR A 68 8.79 -8.15 4.16
N ASN A 69 10.05 -8.52 3.95
CA ASN A 69 11.20 -7.74 4.43
C ASN A 69 11.19 -6.32 3.86
N HIS A 70 10.89 -6.17 2.57
CA HIS A 70 10.82 -4.87 1.93
C HIS A 70 9.72 -3.98 2.53
N LEU A 71 8.53 -4.54 2.80
CA LEU A 71 7.46 -3.78 3.45
C LEU A 71 7.84 -3.37 4.87
N ILE A 72 8.47 -4.25 5.65
CA ILE A 72 8.98 -3.89 6.99
C ILE A 72 9.93 -2.71 6.92
N GLU A 73 10.91 -2.77 6.01
CA GLU A 73 11.90 -1.71 5.84
C GLU A 73 11.25 -0.38 5.43
N GLN A 74 10.28 -0.39 4.50
CA GLN A 74 9.59 0.83 4.08
C GLN A 74 8.72 1.42 5.18
N ILE A 75 7.92 0.60 5.85
CA ILE A 75 7.05 1.05 6.93
C ILE A 75 7.86 1.61 8.10
N ALA A 76 8.99 0.98 8.45
CA ALA A 76 9.90 1.52 9.46
C ALA A 76 10.46 2.90 9.08
N LYS A 77 10.80 3.14 7.80
CA LYS A 77 11.20 4.47 7.33
C LYS A 77 10.08 5.48 7.48
N TYR A 78 8.85 5.11 7.16
CA TYR A 78 7.72 6.05 7.22
C TYR A 78 7.38 6.42 8.67
N ARG A 79 7.62 5.52 9.62
CA ARG A 79 7.56 5.85 11.06
C ARG A 79 8.55 6.94 11.43
N ASN A 80 9.81 6.79 11.04
CA ASN A 80 10.85 7.80 11.32
C ASN A 80 10.53 9.15 10.65
N ILE A 81 9.99 9.12 9.42
CA ILE A 81 9.54 10.34 8.73
C ILE A 81 8.38 10.99 9.49
N SER A 82 7.40 10.19 9.91
CA SER A 82 6.23 10.62 10.69
C SER A 82 6.66 11.32 11.99
N GLU A 83 7.57 10.71 12.74
CA GLU A 83 8.13 11.27 13.97
C GLU A 83 8.83 12.61 13.70
N SER A 84 9.70 12.68 12.69
CA SER A 84 10.41 13.93 12.37
C SER A 84 9.48 15.05 11.91
N ILE A 85 8.42 14.73 11.16
CA ILE A 85 7.41 15.71 10.76
C ILE A 85 6.66 16.22 11.97
N PHE A 86 6.23 15.32 12.86
CA PHE A 86 5.52 15.70 14.09
C PHE A 86 6.37 16.63 14.97
N GLU A 87 7.62 16.27 15.23
CA GLU A 87 8.55 17.08 16.03
C GLU A 87 8.76 18.51 15.48
N LYS A 88 8.82 18.65 14.15
CA LYS A 88 9.15 19.93 13.50
C LYS A 88 7.94 20.80 13.16
N SER A 89 6.76 20.21 13.05
CA SER A 89 5.58 20.90 12.50
C SER A 89 4.29 20.66 13.27
N ASN A 90 4.30 19.78 14.27
CA ASN A 90 3.12 19.34 15.02
C ASN A 90 2.01 18.75 14.12
N ILE A 91 2.36 18.26 12.93
CA ILE A 91 1.44 17.60 12.02
C ILE A 91 1.37 16.12 12.40
N VAL A 92 0.16 15.65 12.71
CA VAL A 92 -0.10 14.23 12.96
C VAL A 92 0.01 13.45 11.67
N CYS A 93 0.84 12.41 11.69
CA CYS A 93 1.06 11.53 10.56
C CYS A 93 0.52 10.12 10.87
N LYS A 94 -0.09 9.50 9.87
CA LYS A 94 -0.49 8.10 9.87
C LYS A 94 0.23 7.35 8.76
N VAL A 95 0.42 6.05 8.95
CA VAL A 95 1.07 5.19 7.98
C VAL A 95 0.02 4.28 7.34
N GLY A 96 0.07 4.16 6.02
CA GLY A 96 -0.84 3.34 5.23
C GLY A 96 -0.10 2.32 4.37
N LEU A 97 -0.74 1.16 4.18
CA LEU A 97 -0.34 0.17 3.21
C LEU A 97 -1.55 -0.14 2.33
N ILE A 98 -1.40 0.08 1.02
CA ILE A 98 -2.39 -0.34 0.04
C ILE A 98 -1.85 -1.48 -0.82
N THR A 99 -2.59 -2.57 -0.86
CA THR A 99 -2.27 -3.73 -1.69
C THR A 99 -3.26 -3.83 -2.83
N TRP A 100 -2.75 -4.10 -4.02
CA TRP A 100 -3.51 -4.33 -5.24
C TRP A 100 -3.21 -5.72 -5.76
N CYS A 101 -4.23 -6.54 -5.98
CA CYS A 101 -4.08 -7.83 -6.65
C CYS A 101 -5.10 -8.02 -7.76
N VAL A 102 -4.76 -8.85 -8.74
CA VAL A 102 -5.66 -9.19 -9.85
C VAL A 102 -5.96 -10.67 -9.78
N VAL A 103 -7.25 -10.99 -9.62
CA VAL A 103 -7.75 -12.37 -9.48
C VAL A 103 -8.89 -12.55 -10.47
N ASN A 104 -8.79 -13.52 -11.37
CA ASN A 104 -9.81 -13.78 -12.39
C ASN A 104 -10.27 -12.53 -13.17
N ARG A 105 -9.30 -11.71 -13.62
CA ARG A 105 -9.51 -10.42 -14.29
C ARG A 105 -10.19 -9.34 -13.44
N LYS A 106 -10.49 -9.59 -12.17
CA LYS A 106 -10.98 -8.58 -11.21
C LYS A 106 -9.82 -7.97 -10.45
N THR A 107 -9.84 -6.65 -10.29
CA THR A 107 -8.87 -5.94 -9.44
C THR A 107 -9.42 -5.87 -8.03
N LEU A 108 -8.63 -6.29 -7.05
CA LEU A 108 -8.93 -6.18 -5.62
C LEU A 108 -7.97 -5.21 -4.96
N THR A 109 -8.44 -4.57 -3.91
CA THR A 109 -7.71 -3.53 -3.19
C THR A 109 -7.98 -3.66 -1.70
N VAL A 110 -6.92 -3.70 -0.90
CA VAL A 110 -7.00 -3.54 0.56
C VAL A 110 -6.17 -2.33 0.93
N LEU A 111 -6.79 -1.36 1.58
CA LEU A 111 -6.11 -0.21 2.18
C LEU A 111 -6.32 -0.29 3.68
N GLU A 112 -5.22 -0.32 4.42
CA GLU A 112 -5.22 -0.24 5.87
C GLU A 112 -4.35 0.94 6.29
N ILE A 113 -4.83 1.71 7.26
CA ILE A 113 -4.16 2.89 7.79
C ILE A 113 -4.10 2.72 9.31
N THR A 114 -2.96 3.03 9.90
CA THR A 114 -2.77 2.97 11.35
C THR A 114 -1.87 4.13 11.82
N ASP A 115 -1.81 4.32 13.13
CA ASP A 115 -0.87 5.27 13.72
C ASP A 115 0.55 4.73 13.57
N ALA A 116 1.52 5.62 13.36
CA ALA A 116 2.89 5.22 13.03
C ALA A 116 3.49 4.25 14.06
N GLU A 117 3.25 4.47 15.35
CA GLU A 117 3.69 3.59 16.43
C GLU A 117 3.17 2.15 16.33
N THR A 118 1.97 1.97 15.77
CA THR A 118 1.29 0.68 15.60
C THR A 118 1.63 0.00 14.27
N ALA A 119 2.29 0.71 13.35
CA ALA A 119 2.70 0.17 12.05
C ALA A 119 3.92 -0.77 12.21
N ASP A 120 3.67 -1.98 12.69
CA ASP A 120 4.67 -3.01 12.96
C ASP A 120 4.51 -4.25 12.07
N ASN A 121 5.33 -5.26 12.34
CA ASN A 121 5.32 -6.54 11.63
C ASN A 121 3.96 -7.26 11.73
N ALA A 122 3.29 -7.20 12.88
CA ALA A 122 2.00 -7.85 13.09
C ALA A 122 0.91 -7.15 12.27
N TRP A 123 0.93 -5.82 12.23
CA TRP A 123 0.05 -5.03 11.38
C TRP A 123 0.26 -5.34 9.89
N ILE A 124 1.51 -5.35 9.40
CA ILE A 124 1.82 -5.71 8.00
C ILE A 124 1.26 -7.10 7.65
N ASN A 125 1.47 -8.09 8.53
CA ASN A 125 0.93 -9.44 8.34
C ASN A 125 -0.59 -9.46 8.28
N SER A 126 -1.27 -8.65 9.10
CA SER A 126 -2.72 -8.51 9.08
C SER A 126 -3.19 -7.97 7.72
N VAL A 127 -2.56 -6.93 7.18
CA VAL A 127 -2.91 -6.37 5.84
C VAL A 127 -2.74 -7.42 4.74
N LEU A 128 -1.62 -8.15 4.74
CA LEU A 128 -1.34 -9.19 3.76
C LEU A 128 -2.35 -10.35 3.85
N THR A 129 -2.68 -10.77 5.08
CA THR A 129 -3.66 -11.83 5.35
C THR A 129 -5.05 -11.42 4.86
N LYS A 130 -5.50 -10.19 5.15
CA LYS A 130 -6.78 -9.65 4.62
C LYS A 130 -6.82 -9.69 3.09
N THR A 131 -5.72 -9.29 2.45
CA THR A 131 -5.61 -9.31 0.99
C THR A 131 -5.71 -10.73 0.42
N GLN A 132 -5.07 -11.71 1.09
CA GLN A 132 -5.15 -13.13 0.73
C GLN A 132 -6.55 -13.72 0.93
N THR A 133 -7.22 -13.39 2.02
CA THR A 133 -8.60 -13.81 2.29
C THR A 133 -9.54 -13.32 1.20
N GLN A 134 -9.52 -12.01 0.89
CA GLN A 134 -10.38 -11.43 -0.15
C GLN A 134 -10.12 -12.04 -1.53
N ALA A 135 -8.85 -12.30 -1.87
CA ALA A 135 -8.51 -13.00 -3.10
C ALA A 135 -9.06 -14.43 -3.15
N THR A 136 -8.97 -15.16 -2.04
CA THR A 136 -9.46 -16.54 -1.93
C THR A 136 -10.96 -16.64 -2.09
N GLU A 137 -11.71 -15.71 -1.51
CA GLU A 137 -13.17 -15.62 -1.66
C GLU A 137 -13.57 -15.41 -3.13
N VAL A 138 -12.88 -14.51 -3.84
CA VAL A 138 -13.13 -14.26 -5.26
C VAL A 138 -12.82 -15.48 -6.13
N MET A 139 -11.79 -16.25 -5.79
CA MET A 139 -11.49 -17.52 -6.46
C MET A 139 -12.59 -18.56 -6.24
N LYS A 140 -13.06 -18.75 -4.99
CA LYS A 140 -14.15 -19.69 -4.67
C LYS A 140 -15.46 -19.36 -5.38
N LEU A 141 -15.82 -18.08 -5.48
CA LEU A 141 -17.03 -17.65 -6.19
C LEU A 141 -16.96 -17.90 -7.70
N SER A 142 -15.77 -17.95 -8.27
CA SER A 142 -15.57 -18.21 -9.71
C SER A 142 -15.60 -19.71 -10.07
N SER A 143 -15.27 -20.59 -9.12
CA SER A 143 -15.29 -22.04 -9.34
C SER A 143 -16.70 -22.63 -9.25
N HIS A 144 -17.61 -21.99 -8.53
CA HIS A 144 -19.03 -22.41 -8.41
C HIS A 144 -19.92 -21.96 -9.59
N LYS A 145 -19.37 -21.19 -10.54
CA LYS A 145 -20.08 -20.74 -11.76
C LYS A 145 -19.69 -21.53 -13.01
N ARG A 146 -19.06 -22.71 -12.84
CA ARG A 146 -18.71 -23.63 -13.93
C ARG A 146 -19.46 -24.93 -13.78
#